data_AF-A0A4D9DI65-F1
#
_entry.id   AF-A0A4D9DI65-F1
#
_cell.length_a   1.000
_cell.length_b   1.000
_cell.length_c   1.000
_cell.angle_alpha   90.00
_cell.angle_beta   90.00
_cell.angle_gamma   90.00
#
_symmetry.space_group_name_H-M   'P 1'
#
loop_
_entity.id
_entity.type
_entity.pdbx_description
1 polymer ?
#
loop_
_entity_poly.entity_id
_entity_poly.type
_entity_poly.pdbx_seq_one_letter_code
_entity_poly.pdbx_strand_id
1 'polypeptide(L)'
;MSLELEDAKKKVAEFQKQCEEYLVIIVRQKREADEQQKTVGANSEKIAAEEIKCKTLADNAQKDLEEALPALEEAMKALESLNKKDMTEIKSYGRPPTLVETVMQAVMILRGNEPTWAEAKRQLGEEWGGAGADGGPRWPLMIDPQCQASKWIKNMEAAKGLKIIDLQMGDYLRVLERAVQFGSPVLLQNVQEELDPSLAPILNKSVTRVGEPDAWVLAPALGG
;
A
#
# COMPACT_ATOMS: atom_id res chain seq x y z
N MET A 1 -12.42 80.20 30.13
CA MET A 1 -12.02 79.78 31.50
C MET A 1 -13.12 79.11 32.32
N SER A 2 -14.29 79.71 32.62
CA SER A 2 -15.33 79.03 33.44
C SER A 2 -15.99 77.83 32.73
N LEU A 3 -16.31 77.96 31.43
CA LEU A 3 -16.94 76.90 30.64
C LEU A 3 -16.01 75.71 30.40
N GLU A 4 -14.72 75.97 30.12
CA GLU A 4 -13.71 74.93 29.90
C GLU A 4 -13.45 74.08 31.16
N LEU A 5 -13.51 74.70 32.35
CA LEU A 5 -13.37 74.00 33.62
C LEU A 5 -14.53 73.03 33.86
N GLU A 6 -15.72 73.38 33.38
CA GLU A 6 -16.94 72.60 33.55
C GLU A 6 -17.00 71.42 32.56
N ASP A 7 -16.55 71.61 31.32
CA ASP A 7 -16.37 70.53 30.35
C ASP A 7 -15.27 69.55 30.76
N ALA A 8 -14.17 70.04 31.34
CA ALA A 8 -13.10 69.20 31.88
C ALA A 8 -13.60 68.33 33.05
N LYS A 9 -14.42 68.88 33.95
CA LYS A 9 -15.04 68.12 35.05
C LYS A 9 -15.97 67.01 34.53
N LYS A 10 -16.77 67.28 33.50
CA LYS A 10 -17.64 66.26 32.87
C LYS A 10 -16.82 65.12 32.26
N LYS A 11 -15.75 65.44 31.51
CA LYS A 11 -14.84 64.43 30.96
C LYS A 11 -14.16 63.58 32.03
N VAL A 12 -13.69 64.20 33.12
CA VAL A 12 -13.07 63.46 34.23
C VAL A 12 -14.07 62.51 34.88
N ALA A 13 -15.31 62.94 35.11
CA ALA A 13 -16.35 62.08 35.67
C ALA A 13 -16.68 60.90 34.74
N GLU A 14 -16.73 61.14 33.43
CA GLU A 14 -16.97 60.10 32.43
C GLU A 14 -15.81 59.09 32.36
N PHE A 15 -14.56 59.56 32.36
CA PHE A 15 -13.39 58.69 32.44
C PHE A 15 -13.29 57.93 33.75
N GLN A 16 -13.67 58.53 34.88
CA GLN A 16 -13.74 57.83 36.18
C GLN A 16 -14.75 56.69 36.13
N LYS A 17 -15.94 56.92 35.57
CA LYS A 17 -16.96 55.87 35.40
C LYS A 17 -16.48 54.75 34.47
N GLN A 18 -15.85 55.09 33.36
CA GLN A 18 -15.25 54.10 32.45
C GLN A 18 -14.15 53.29 33.15
N CYS A 19 -13.30 53.94 33.97
CA CYS A 19 -12.27 53.25 34.74
C CYS A 19 -12.87 52.23 35.73
N GLU A 20 -13.96 52.59 36.44
CA GLU A 20 -14.66 51.65 37.32
C GLU A 20 -15.26 50.47 36.55
N GLU A 21 -15.89 50.72 35.39
CA GLU A 21 -16.43 49.67 34.53
C GLU A 21 -15.33 48.71 34.04
N TYR A 22 -14.17 49.23 33.60
CA TYR A 22 -13.03 48.40 33.21
C TYR A 22 -12.48 47.57 34.37
N LEU A 23 -12.45 48.14 35.58
CA LEU A 23 -11.96 47.45 36.77
C LEU A 23 -12.84 46.24 37.12
N VAL A 24 -14.17 46.37 36.97
CA VAL A 24 -15.12 45.26 37.14
C VAL A 24 -14.89 44.15 36.12
N ILE A 25 -14.67 44.51 34.85
CA ILE A 25 -14.39 43.54 33.78
C ILE A 25 -13.09 42.78 34.04
N ILE A 26 -12.02 43.46 34.43
CA ILE A 26 -10.72 42.85 34.71
C ILE A 26 -10.84 41.83 35.85
N VAL A 27 -11.55 42.18 36.94
CA VAL A 27 -11.74 41.27 38.07
C VAL A 27 -12.53 40.03 37.63
N ARG A 28 -13.57 40.20 36.81
CA ARG A 28 -14.37 39.09 36.29
C ARG A 28 -13.54 38.16 35.40
N GLN A 29 -12.82 38.72 34.43
CA GLN A 29 -11.96 37.96 33.51
C GLN A 29 -10.82 37.25 34.23
N LYS A 30 -10.22 37.89 35.24
CA LYS A 30 -9.18 37.25 36.05
C LYS A 30 -9.73 36.02 36.79
N ARG A 31 -10.92 36.12 37.37
CA ARG A 31 -11.58 34.99 38.03
C ARG A 31 -11.92 33.87 37.05
N GLU A 32 -12.45 34.20 35.88
CA GLU A 32 -12.74 33.22 34.81
C GLU A 32 -11.46 32.52 34.33
N ALA A 33 -10.36 33.26 34.17
CA ALA A 33 -9.06 32.72 33.79
C ALA A 33 -8.47 31.79 34.86
N ASP A 34 -8.53 32.17 36.14
CA ASP A 34 -8.04 31.34 37.26
C ASP A 34 -8.82 30.00 37.34
N GLU A 35 -10.14 30.03 37.12
CA GLU A 35 -11.00 28.84 37.14
C GLU A 35 -10.75 27.91 35.93
N GLN A 36 -10.54 28.49 34.75
CA GLN A 36 -10.11 27.75 33.56
C GLN A 36 -8.72 27.12 33.76
N GLN A 37 -7.76 27.86 34.33
CA GLN A 37 -6.41 27.37 34.57
C GLN A 37 -6.43 26.15 35.51
N LYS A 38 -7.24 26.18 36.56
CA LYS A 38 -7.41 25.04 37.47
C LYS A 38 -7.99 23.81 36.75
N THR A 39 -8.96 24.03 35.87
CA THR A 39 -9.59 22.95 35.09
C THR A 39 -8.60 22.32 34.10
N VAL A 40 -7.83 23.15 33.39
CA VAL A 40 -6.79 22.68 32.45
C VAL A 40 -5.70 21.91 33.19
N GLY A 41 -5.25 22.39 34.36
CA GLY A 41 -4.29 21.68 35.20
C GLY A 41 -4.76 20.27 35.56
N ALA A 42 -5.99 20.17 36.10
CA ALA A 42 -6.58 18.88 36.46
C ALA A 42 -6.78 17.93 35.26
N ASN A 43 -7.09 18.47 34.08
CA ASN A 43 -7.24 17.66 32.87
C ASN A 43 -5.87 17.21 32.33
N SER A 44 -4.83 18.04 32.42
CA SER A 44 -3.48 17.70 31.97
C SER A 44 -2.89 16.52 32.76
N GLU A 45 -3.13 16.45 34.07
CA GLU A 45 -2.69 15.35 34.92
C GLU A 45 -3.37 14.03 34.56
N LYS A 46 -4.66 14.08 34.24
CA LYS A 46 -5.42 12.91 33.77
C LYS A 46 -4.94 12.43 32.41
N ILE A 47 -4.74 13.36 31.48
CA ILE A 47 -4.20 13.06 30.14
C ILE A 47 -2.82 12.42 30.25
N ALA A 48 -1.93 12.98 31.08
CA ALA A 48 -0.60 12.40 31.30
C ALA A 48 -0.67 10.97 31.87
N ALA A 49 -1.58 10.72 32.81
CA ALA A 49 -1.76 9.38 33.38
C ALA A 49 -2.35 8.37 32.38
N GLU A 50 -3.28 8.79 31.52
CA GLU A 50 -3.86 7.96 30.46
C GLU A 50 -2.88 7.71 29.31
N GLU A 51 -2.06 8.71 28.96
CA GLU A 51 -1.01 8.61 27.95
C GLU A 51 0.00 7.51 28.31
N ILE A 52 0.42 7.44 29.57
CA ILE A 52 1.33 6.39 30.06
C ILE A 52 0.72 4.99 29.85
N LYS A 53 -0.58 4.82 30.14
CA LYS A 53 -1.27 3.54 29.96
C LYS A 53 -1.39 3.17 28.48
N CYS A 54 -1.77 4.13 27.65
CA CYS A 54 -1.89 3.94 26.21
C CYS A 54 -0.53 3.56 25.59
N LYS A 55 0.53 4.26 26.01
CA LYS A 55 1.90 3.99 25.58
C LYS A 55 2.38 2.60 26.01
N THR A 56 2.13 2.20 27.26
CA THR A 56 2.49 0.86 27.74
C THR A 56 1.78 -0.23 26.95
N LEU A 57 0.49 -0.04 26.63
CA LEU A 57 -0.26 -0.98 25.81
C LEU A 57 0.27 -1.04 24.37
N ALA A 58 0.59 0.11 23.79
CA ALA A 58 1.19 0.21 22.46
C ALA A 58 2.57 -0.47 22.40
N ASP A 59 3.42 -0.24 23.40
CA ASP A 59 4.75 -0.84 23.49
C ASP A 59 4.67 -2.36 23.63
N ASN A 60 3.73 -2.88 24.42
CA ASN A 60 3.51 -4.33 24.53
C ASN A 60 3.02 -4.94 23.21
N ALA A 61 2.05 -4.31 22.54
CA ALA A 61 1.54 -4.79 21.26
C ALA A 61 2.63 -4.75 20.17
N GLN A 62 3.47 -3.71 20.18
CA GLN A 62 4.59 -3.58 19.26
C GLN A 62 5.64 -4.68 19.50
N LYS A 63 5.91 -5.02 20.76
CA LYS A 63 6.81 -6.12 21.11
C LYS A 63 6.29 -7.48 20.64
N ASP A 64 5.00 -7.77 20.87
CA ASP A 64 4.39 -9.03 20.42
C ASP A 64 4.41 -9.14 18.89
N LEU A 65 4.20 -8.02 18.19
CA LEU A 65 4.33 -7.94 16.74
C LEU A 65 5.76 -8.20 16.29
N GLU A 66 6.74 -7.56 16.91
CA GLU A 66 8.16 -7.74 16.60
C GLU A 66 8.65 -9.17 16.87
N GLU A 67 8.07 -9.87 17.85
CA GLU A 67 8.35 -11.28 18.09
C GLU A 67 7.77 -12.20 17.00
N ALA A 68 6.59 -11.86 16.47
CA ALA A 68 5.90 -12.69 15.47
C ALA A 68 6.39 -12.46 14.02
N LEU A 69 6.80 -11.24 13.67
CA LEU A 69 7.28 -10.88 12.34
C LEU A 69 8.44 -11.74 11.80
N PRO A 70 9.52 -12.02 12.55
CA PRO A 70 10.64 -12.80 12.01
C PRO A 70 10.22 -14.23 11.64
N ALA A 71 9.37 -14.87 12.46
CA ALA A 71 8.85 -16.20 12.15
C ALA A 71 7.99 -16.21 10.88
N LEU A 72 7.22 -15.15 10.65
CA LEU A 72 6.41 -14.99 9.43
C LEU A 72 7.30 -14.74 8.19
N GLU A 73 8.30 -13.87 8.31
CA GLU A 73 9.26 -13.59 7.22
C GLU A 73 10.07 -14.83 6.85
N GLU A 74 10.55 -15.60 7.83
CA GLU A 74 11.24 -16.86 7.57
C GLU A 74 10.34 -17.86 6.85
N ALA A 75 9.06 -17.95 7.25
CA ALA A 75 8.09 -18.81 6.56
C ALA A 75 7.81 -18.35 5.12
N MET A 76 7.69 -17.05 4.87
CA MET A 76 7.52 -16.50 3.52
C MET A 76 8.74 -16.76 2.64
N LYS A 77 9.95 -16.55 3.18
CA LYS A 77 11.20 -16.83 2.48
C LYS A 77 11.38 -18.31 2.16
N ALA A 78 10.97 -19.20 3.09
CA ALA A 78 10.96 -20.63 2.82
C ALA A 78 9.98 -20.98 1.70
N LEU A 79 8.82 -20.32 1.62
CA LEU A 79 7.84 -20.52 0.55
C LEU A 79 8.40 -20.10 -0.83
N GLU A 80 9.20 -19.02 -0.89
CA GLU A 80 9.86 -18.60 -2.13
C GLU A 80 10.88 -19.63 -2.66
N SER A 81 11.44 -20.47 -1.78
CA SER A 81 12.38 -21.53 -2.17
C SER A 81 11.69 -22.76 -2.79
N LEU A 82 10.37 -22.85 -2.68
CA LEU A 82 9.58 -23.97 -3.17
C LEU A 82 9.44 -23.92 -4.69
N ASN A 83 9.74 -25.02 -5.37
CA ASN A 83 9.74 -25.08 -6.83
C ASN A 83 8.54 -25.88 -7.36
N LYS A 84 8.27 -25.70 -8.66
CA LYS A 84 7.20 -26.42 -9.38
C LYS A 84 7.30 -27.95 -9.28
N LYS A 85 8.51 -28.49 -9.11
CA LYS A 85 8.75 -29.94 -8.95
C LYS A 85 8.10 -30.44 -7.66
N ASP A 86 8.35 -29.76 -6.55
CA ASP A 86 7.79 -30.07 -5.23
C ASP A 86 6.24 -30.02 -5.28
N MET A 87 5.70 -29.03 -5.98
CA MET A 87 4.26 -28.91 -6.18
C MET A 87 3.67 -30.03 -7.07
N THR A 88 4.44 -30.50 -8.05
CA THR A 88 4.03 -31.61 -8.93
C THR A 88 4.04 -32.94 -8.18
N GLU A 89 4.99 -33.15 -7.28
CA GLU A 89 5.02 -34.32 -6.39
C GLU A 89 3.78 -34.36 -5.49
N ILE A 90 3.43 -33.23 -4.87
CA ILE A 90 2.22 -33.15 -4.04
C ILE A 90 0.94 -33.42 -4.86
N LYS A 91 0.86 -32.92 -6.10
CA LYS A 91 -0.29 -33.18 -7.00
C LYS A 91 -0.37 -34.63 -7.49
N SER A 92 0.76 -35.32 -7.57
CA SER A 92 0.82 -36.71 -8.01
C SER A 92 0.20 -37.68 -7.00
N TYR A 93 0.03 -37.25 -5.74
CA TYR A 93 -0.67 -38.06 -4.75
C TYR A 93 -2.11 -38.34 -5.17
N GLY A 94 -2.41 -39.63 -5.39
CA GLY A 94 -3.77 -40.14 -5.48
C GLY A 94 -4.47 -40.07 -4.12
N ARG A 95 -3.73 -40.43 -3.06
CA ARG A 95 -4.13 -40.26 -1.66
C ARG A 95 -2.96 -39.67 -0.87
N PRO A 96 -3.11 -38.48 -0.27
CA PRO A 96 -2.02 -37.84 0.47
C PRO A 96 -1.72 -38.61 1.77
N PRO A 97 -0.47 -38.58 2.26
CA PRO A 97 -0.14 -38.98 3.62
C PRO A 97 -0.91 -38.15 4.65
N THR A 98 -1.23 -38.73 5.81
CA THR A 98 -2.07 -38.10 6.84
C THR A 98 -1.60 -36.70 7.26
N LEU A 99 -0.28 -36.50 7.42
CA LEU A 99 0.26 -35.18 7.79
C LEU A 99 0.02 -34.13 6.69
N VAL A 100 0.17 -34.53 5.42
CA VAL A 100 -0.07 -33.63 4.27
C VAL A 100 -1.56 -33.29 4.17
N GLU A 101 -2.44 -34.26 4.42
CA GLU A 101 -3.88 -34.04 4.46
C GLU A 101 -4.29 -33.07 5.57
N THR A 102 -3.81 -33.28 6.80
CA THR A 102 -4.15 -32.40 7.94
C THR A 102 -3.68 -30.96 7.71
N VAL A 103 -2.46 -30.76 7.22
CA VAL A 103 -1.94 -29.42 6.91
C VAL A 103 -2.77 -28.78 5.81
N MET A 104 -3.08 -29.52 4.75
CA MET A 104 -3.85 -28.99 3.63
C MET A 104 -5.29 -28.64 4.03
N GLN A 105 -5.92 -29.43 4.91
CA GLN A 105 -7.23 -29.12 5.48
C GLN A 105 -7.19 -27.82 6.29
N ALA A 106 -6.17 -27.63 7.13
CA ALA A 106 -6.01 -26.39 7.89
C ALA A 106 -5.87 -25.16 6.98
N VAL A 107 -5.10 -25.28 5.88
CA VAL A 107 -4.97 -24.22 4.87
C VAL A 107 -6.29 -23.92 4.17
N MET A 108 -7.08 -24.94 3.81
CA MET A 108 -8.39 -24.73 3.19
C MET A 108 -9.39 -24.03 4.11
N ILE A 109 -9.38 -24.37 5.42
CA ILE A 109 -10.21 -23.69 6.43
C ILE A 109 -9.82 -22.20 6.53
N LEU A 110 -8.52 -21.89 6.59
CA LEU A 110 -8.03 -20.51 6.62
C LEU A 110 -8.43 -19.72 5.36
N ARG A 111 -8.51 -20.39 4.21
CA ARG A 111 -8.98 -19.79 2.94
C ARG A 111 -10.51 -19.75 2.79
N GLY A 112 -11.27 -20.28 3.76
CA GLY A 112 -12.74 -20.31 3.73
C GLY A 112 -13.34 -21.32 2.76
N ASN A 113 -12.56 -22.33 2.34
CA ASN A 113 -12.99 -23.36 1.39
C ASN A 113 -13.23 -24.70 2.10
N GLU A 114 -13.78 -25.67 1.37
CA GLU A 114 -14.06 -27.00 1.92
C GLU A 114 -12.75 -27.71 2.34
N PRO A 115 -12.66 -28.26 3.57
CA PRO A 115 -11.47 -28.94 4.09
C PRO A 115 -11.33 -30.36 3.52
N THR A 116 -11.27 -30.46 2.19
CA THR A 116 -11.14 -31.73 1.48
C THR A 116 -9.90 -31.73 0.60
N TRP A 117 -9.28 -32.91 0.44
CA TRP A 117 -8.15 -33.06 -0.47
C TRP A 117 -8.52 -32.74 -1.92
N ALA A 118 -9.76 -33.04 -2.34
CA ALA A 118 -10.24 -32.76 -3.69
C ALA A 118 -10.24 -31.25 -3.98
N GLU A 119 -10.78 -30.45 -3.04
CA GLU A 119 -10.83 -29.00 -3.17
C GLU A 119 -9.43 -28.37 -3.11
N ALA A 120 -8.58 -28.85 -2.21
CA ALA A 120 -7.20 -28.42 -2.14
C ALA A 120 -6.42 -28.70 -3.44
N LYS A 121 -6.59 -29.89 -4.01
CA LYS A 121 -5.95 -30.29 -5.26
C LYS A 121 -6.44 -29.46 -6.45
N ARG A 122 -7.72 -29.07 -6.45
CA ARG A 122 -8.30 -28.15 -7.44
C ARG A 122 -7.64 -26.77 -7.39
N GLN A 123 -7.51 -26.18 -6.20
CA GLN A 123 -6.89 -24.86 -6.04
C GLN A 123 -5.39 -24.84 -6.38
N LEU A 124 -4.64 -25.86 -5.97
CA LEU A 124 -3.24 -26.02 -6.40
C LEU A 124 -3.11 -26.15 -7.93
N GLY A 125 -4.16 -26.64 -8.59
CA GLY A 125 -4.25 -26.71 -10.05
C GLY A 125 -4.57 -25.37 -10.72
N GLU A 126 -5.49 -24.58 -10.17
CA GLU A 126 -5.87 -23.27 -10.72
C GLU A 126 -4.77 -22.22 -10.53
N GLU A 127 -4.09 -22.23 -9.38
CA GLU A 127 -3.06 -21.26 -9.02
C GLU A 127 -1.75 -21.47 -9.84
N TRP A 128 -1.47 -22.71 -10.28
CA TRP A 128 -0.24 -23.08 -11.01
C TRP A 128 -0.48 -23.66 -12.43
N GLY A 129 -1.72 -23.93 -12.83
CA GLY A 129 -2.09 -24.61 -14.08
C GLY A 129 -2.59 -23.70 -15.20
N GLY A 130 -2.69 -22.38 -14.96
CA GLY A 130 -2.82 -21.40 -16.04
C GLY A 130 -1.46 -21.16 -16.71
N ALA A 131 -1.40 -21.25 -18.04
CA ALA A 131 -0.20 -21.12 -18.86
C ALA A 131 0.80 -20.05 -18.38
N GLY A 132 2.07 -20.46 -18.19
CA GLY A 132 3.21 -19.60 -17.82
C GLY A 132 4.21 -20.35 -16.94
N ALA A 133 5.19 -21.02 -17.56
CA ALA A 133 6.10 -21.95 -16.89
C ALA A 133 7.33 -21.30 -16.21
N ASP A 134 7.47 -19.97 -16.25
CA ASP A 134 8.69 -19.28 -15.81
C ASP A 134 8.32 -18.11 -14.85
N GLY A 135 8.18 -18.47 -13.57
CA GLY A 135 7.49 -17.69 -12.53
C GLY A 135 8.27 -16.49 -11.99
N GLY A 136 8.18 -15.35 -12.68
CA GLY A 136 8.22 -14.04 -12.02
C GLY A 136 6.80 -13.47 -11.86
N PRO A 137 6.57 -12.47 -11.00
CA PRO A 137 5.25 -11.86 -10.80
C PRO A 137 4.59 -11.47 -12.12
N ARG A 138 3.29 -11.76 -12.28
CA ARG A 138 2.52 -11.39 -13.48
C ARG A 138 2.60 -9.88 -13.69
N TRP A 139 2.56 -9.44 -14.94
CA TRP A 139 2.52 -8.02 -15.27
C TRP A 139 1.26 -7.38 -14.63
N PRO A 140 1.38 -6.28 -13.87
CA PRO A 140 0.24 -5.67 -13.20
C PRO A 140 -0.70 -5.03 -14.23
N LEU A 141 -1.99 -5.40 -14.16
CA LEU A 141 -3.07 -4.76 -14.92
C LEU A 141 -3.80 -3.77 -14.01
N MET A 142 -4.08 -2.57 -14.53
CA MET A 142 -4.70 -1.50 -13.77
C MET A 142 -5.86 -0.89 -14.56
N ILE A 143 -7.02 -0.77 -13.89
CA ILE A 143 -8.20 -0.07 -14.40
C ILE A 143 -8.24 1.30 -13.72
N ASP A 144 -7.87 2.36 -14.44
CA ASP A 144 -7.67 3.72 -13.92
C ASP A 144 -8.62 4.74 -14.61
N PRO A 145 -9.92 4.75 -14.27
CA PRO A 145 -10.91 5.62 -14.92
C PRO A 145 -10.67 7.12 -14.68
N GLN A 146 -9.88 7.48 -13.66
CA GLN A 146 -9.57 8.86 -13.32
C GLN A 146 -8.14 9.27 -13.72
N CYS A 147 -7.40 8.40 -14.42
CA CYS A 147 -6.02 8.62 -14.83
C CYS A 147 -5.08 9.06 -13.69
N GLN A 148 -5.35 8.67 -12.44
CA GLN A 148 -4.53 9.09 -11.29
C GLN A 148 -3.25 8.26 -11.21
N ALA A 149 -3.40 6.95 -11.35
CA ALA A 149 -2.31 6.02 -11.19
C ALA A 149 -1.36 6.05 -12.41
N SER A 150 -1.89 6.23 -13.61
CA SER A 150 -1.07 6.48 -14.81
C SER A 150 -0.21 7.75 -14.69
N LYS A 151 -0.73 8.85 -14.12
CA LYS A 151 0.05 10.07 -13.85
C LYS A 151 1.13 9.82 -12.80
N TRP A 152 0.78 9.09 -11.74
CA TRP A 152 1.72 8.76 -10.67
C TRP A 152 2.90 7.90 -11.17
N ILE A 153 2.62 6.84 -11.94
CA ILE A 153 3.65 5.97 -12.54
C ILE A 153 4.56 6.76 -13.48
N LYS A 154 3.99 7.62 -14.33
CA LYS A 154 4.77 8.47 -15.25
C LYS A 154 5.75 9.36 -14.48
N ASN A 155 5.33 9.96 -13.37
CA ASN A 155 6.20 10.82 -12.56
C ASN A 155 7.28 10.02 -11.82
N MET A 156 6.92 8.87 -11.24
CA MET A 156 7.83 8.03 -10.47
C MET A 156 8.93 7.40 -11.35
N GLU A 157 8.57 6.95 -12.55
CA GLU A 157 9.49 6.24 -13.45
C GLU A 157 10.11 7.16 -14.53
N ALA A 158 9.80 8.47 -14.51
CA ALA A 158 10.34 9.45 -15.46
C ALA A 158 11.88 9.45 -15.49
N ALA A 159 12.52 9.42 -14.32
CA ALA A 159 13.98 9.44 -14.20
C ALA A 159 14.66 8.16 -14.73
N LYS A 160 13.90 7.06 -14.86
CA LYS A 160 14.37 5.76 -15.35
C LYS A 160 14.14 5.56 -16.85
N GLY A 161 13.65 6.58 -17.55
CA GLY A 161 13.46 6.53 -18.99
C GLY A 161 12.22 5.76 -19.45
N LEU A 162 11.14 5.79 -18.65
CA LEU A 162 9.86 5.15 -18.96
C LEU A 162 9.42 5.38 -20.41
N LYS A 163 9.10 4.30 -21.13
CA LYS A 163 8.51 4.34 -22.47
C LYS A 163 7.01 4.16 -22.37
N ILE A 164 6.27 5.07 -22.99
CA ILE A 164 4.81 4.99 -23.10
C ILE A 164 4.50 4.41 -24.48
N ILE A 165 3.73 3.32 -24.51
CA ILE A 165 3.31 2.66 -25.75
C ILE A 165 1.79 2.49 -25.77
N ASP A 166 1.23 2.44 -26.98
CA ASP A 166 -0.19 2.22 -27.27
C ASP A 166 -0.28 1.27 -28.47
N LEU A 167 -1.25 0.35 -28.48
CA LEU A 167 -1.44 -0.61 -29.57
C LEU A 167 -1.84 0.06 -30.89
N GLN A 168 -2.31 1.30 -30.85
CA GLN A 168 -2.62 2.09 -32.03
C GLN A 168 -1.38 2.69 -32.72
N MET A 169 -0.22 2.69 -32.06
CA MET A 169 1.02 3.23 -32.63
C MET A 169 1.66 2.24 -33.61
N GLY A 170 1.94 2.64 -34.84
CA GLY A 170 2.52 1.74 -35.85
C GLY A 170 3.93 1.20 -35.53
N ASP A 171 4.65 1.82 -34.59
CA ASP A 171 6.02 1.47 -34.19
C ASP A 171 6.13 0.88 -32.78
N TYR A 172 5.00 0.53 -32.13
CA TYR A 172 4.98 0.10 -30.72
C TYR A 172 5.89 -1.11 -30.44
N LEU A 173 5.89 -2.12 -31.32
CA LEU A 173 6.74 -3.31 -31.17
C LEU A 173 8.24 -2.98 -31.19
N ARG A 174 8.63 -2.01 -32.03
CA ARG A 174 10.03 -1.56 -32.12
C ARG A 174 10.47 -0.80 -30.88
N VAL A 175 9.57 0.00 -30.30
CA VAL A 175 9.81 0.69 -29.04
C VAL A 175 9.92 -0.32 -27.89
N LEU A 176 9.04 -1.32 -27.87
CA LEU A 176 9.03 -2.40 -26.88
C LEU A 176 10.31 -3.26 -26.95
N GLU A 177 10.72 -3.68 -28.15
CA GLU A 177 11.96 -4.44 -28.37
C GLU A 177 13.19 -3.70 -27.81
N ARG A 178 13.32 -2.41 -28.14
CA ARG A 178 14.39 -1.58 -27.60
C ARG A 178 14.31 -1.45 -26.08
N ALA A 179 13.12 -1.26 -25.54
CA ALA A 179 12.95 -1.15 -24.09
C ALA A 179 13.36 -2.44 -23.36
N VAL A 180 13.03 -3.60 -23.93
CA VAL A 180 13.48 -4.91 -23.42
C VAL A 180 15.01 -5.03 -23.51
N GLN A 181 15.60 -4.65 -24.64
CA GLN A 181 17.06 -4.70 -24.86
C GLN A 181 17.85 -3.83 -23.88
N PHE A 182 17.35 -2.63 -23.57
CA PHE A 182 18.03 -1.66 -22.71
C PHE A 182 17.51 -1.65 -21.26
N GLY A 183 16.59 -2.55 -20.90
CA GLY A 183 16.02 -2.61 -19.54
C GLY A 183 15.24 -1.36 -19.13
N SER A 184 14.63 -0.65 -20.09
CA SER A 184 13.83 0.55 -19.81
C SER A 184 12.41 0.18 -19.41
N PRO A 185 11.82 0.78 -18.36
CA PRO A 185 10.43 0.54 -17.97
C PRO A 185 9.47 0.88 -19.12
N VAL A 186 8.39 0.11 -19.27
CA VAL A 186 7.36 0.32 -20.30
C VAL A 186 5.97 0.38 -19.66
N LEU A 187 5.18 1.37 -20.07
CA LEU A 187 3.77 1.49 -19.73
C LEU A 187 2.93 1.40 -21.00
N LEU A 188 2.16 0.32 -21.11
CA LEU A 188 1.15 0.14 -22.16
C LEU A 188 -0.16 0.79 -21.73
N GLN A 189 -0.67 1.73 -22.53
CA GLN A 189 -1.92 2.46 -22.27
C GLN A 189 -2.98 2.12 -23.31
N ASN A 190 -4.23 2.46 -23.03
CA ASN A 190 -5.39 2.25 -23.91
C ASN A 190 -5.54 0.80 -24.39
N VAL A 191 -5.24 -0.15 -23.50
CA VAL A 191 -5.44 -1.57 -23.76
C VAL A 191 -6.92 -1.83 -23.99
N GLN A 192 -7.24 -2.41 -25.14
CA GLN A 192 -8.61 -2.82 -25.49
C GLN A 192 -8.93 -4.19 -24.88
N GLU A 193 -10.14 -4.70 -25.12
CA GLU A 193 -10.53 -6.05 -24.67
C GLU A 193 -9.68 -7.14 -25.33
N GLU A 194 -9.13 -6.87 -26.52
CA GLU A 194 -8.25 -7.77 -27.24
C GLU A 194 -6.80 -7.24 -27.25
N LEU A 195 -5.86 -8.15 -27.00
CA LEU A 195 -4.42 -7.90 -27.09
C LEU A 195 -3.86 -8.54 -28.36
N ASP A 196 -2.91 -7.85 -29.00
CA ASP A 196 -2.19 -8.38 -30.15
C ASP A 196 -1.43 -9.67 -29.77
N PRO A 197 -1.64 -10.80 -30.47
CA PRO A 197 -0.95 -12.06 -30.20
C PRO A 197 0.58 -11.97 -30.22
N SER A 198 1.16 -10.99 -30.91
CA SER A 198 2.60 -10.74 -30.93
C SER A 198 3.18 -10.37 -29.55
N LEU A 199 2.35 -9.95 -28.59
CA LEU A 199 2.76 -9.67 -27.21
C LEU A 199 2.85 -10.94 -26.35
N ALA A 200 2.27 -12.07 -26.78
CA ALA A 200 2.22 -13.29 -25.99
C ALA A 200 3.60 -13.77 -25.50
N PRO A 201 4.69 -13.74 -26.30
CA PRO A 201 6.02 -14.11 -25.82
C PRO A 201 6.53 -13.22 -24.70
N ILE A 202 6.22 -11.92 -24.72
CA ILE A 202 6.60 -10.96 -23.68
C ILE A 202 5.78 -11.18 -22.41
N LEU A 203 4.46 -11.29 -22.56
CA LEU A 203 3.52 -11.42 -21.45
C LEU A 203 3.72 -12.74 -20.69
N ASN A 204 3.98 -13.82 -21.43
CA ASN A 204 4.25 -15.13 -20.87
C ASN A 204 5.69 -15.31 -20.41
N LYS A 205 6.56 -14.31 -20.64
CA LYS A 205 8.01 -14.37 -20.37
C LYS A 205 8.65 -15.59 -21.03
N SER A 206 8.26 -15.88 -22.27
CA SER A 206 8.78 -16.99 -23.06
C SER A 206 10.19 -16.69 -23.55
N VAL A 207 11.18 -16.94 -22.68
CA VAL A 207 12.59 -16.68 -22.98
C VAL A 207 13.26 -17.95 -23.53
N THR A 208 13.86 -17.86 -24.72
CA THR A 208 14.74 -18.91 -25.25
C THR A 208 16.19 -18.48 -25.19
N ARG A 209 17.04 -19.36 -24.66
CA ARG A 209 18.49 -19.15 -24.62
C ARG A 209 19.07 -19.41 -26.01
N VAL A 210 19.71 -18.41 -26.60
CA VAL A 210 20.31 -18.52 -27.94
C VAL A 210 21.75 -18.01 -27.90
N GLY A 211 22.73 -18.92 -27.96
CA GLY A 211 24.15 -18.57 -28.02
C GLY A 211 24.92 -18.63 -26.69
N GLU A 212 26.02 -17.88 -26.60
CA GLU A 212 26.86 -17.71 -25.39
C GLU A 212 26.06 -17.17 -24.18
N PRO A 213 26.58 -17.26 -22.94
CA PRO A 213 25.78 -17.17 -21.70
C PRO A 213 24.85 -15.97 -21.50
N ASP A 214 25.02 -14.88 -22.26
CA ASP A 214 24.32 -13.60 -22.06
C ASP A 214 23.27 -13.24 -23.14
N ALA A 215 22.99 -14.11 -24.11
CA ALA A 215 22.03 -13.84 -25.18
C ALA A 215 20.69 -14.58 -24.98
N TRP A 216 19.66 -13.80 -24.64
CA TRP A 216 18.27 -14.25 -24.52
C TRP A 216 17.46 -13.69 -25.68
N VAL A 217 16.72 -14.55 -26.38
CA VAL A 217 15.85 -14.17 -27.49
C VAL A 217 14.41 -14.52 -27.11
N LEU A 218 13.47 -13.68 -27.52
CA LEU A 218 12.05 -13.95 -27.35
C LEU A 218 11.62 -14.99 -28.37
N ALA A 219 11.03 -16.09 -27.92
CA ALA A 219 10.58 -17.14 -28.82
C ALA A 219 9.48 -16.60 -29.77
N PRO A 220 9.57 -16.84 -31.09
CA PRO A 220 8.48 -16.49 -31.99
C PRO A 220 7.23 -17.27 -31.60
N ALA A 221 6.07 -16.59 -31.56
CA ALA A 221 4.79 -17.24 -31.39
C ALA A 221 4.61 -18.26 -32.53
N LEU A 222 4.64 -19.54 -32.21
CA LEU A 222 4.42 -20.61 -33.17
C LEU A 222 2.99 -20.46 -33.71
N GLY A 223 2.91 -20.17 -35.00
CA GLY A 223 1.66 -20.20 -35.75
C GLY A 223 1.11 -21.62 -35.84
N GLY A 224 -0.19 -21.73 -35.61
CA GLY A 224 -1.04 -22.89 -35.84
C GLY A 224 -2.48 -22.40 -35.89
#